data_AF-A0A4Y8IIN5-F1
#
_entry.id   AF-A0A4Y8IIN5-F1
#
_cell.length_a   1.000
_cell.length_b   1.000
_cell.length_c   1.000
_cell.angle_alpha   90.00
_cell.angle_beta   90.00
_cell.angle_gamma   90.00
#
_symmetry.space_group_name_H-M   'P 1'
#
loop_
_entity.id
_entity.type
_entity.pdbx_description
1 polymer ?
#
loop_
_entity_poly.entity_id
_entity_poly.type
_entity_poly.pdbx_seq_one_letter_code
_entity_poly.pdbx_strand_id
1 'polypeptide(L)'
;MEEVFDVNIKILYQDDVDEIVLFLTEDYTGQPMLCLNTFTKEDSSYKYDHGTGGHCQNLDLSNKYEIVNVTSVGNSSNSAVWGYLHNYPDAETVSYTLEDEKGNIIYSSEIEIAKENFIFEQLPVDIFERTHSHHYKVLDKESNTIIER
;
A
#
# COMPACT_ATOMS: atom_id res chain seq x y z
N MET A 1 -0.16 21.47 27.61
CA MET A 1 0.55 22.04 26.47
C MET A 1 0.57 20.92 25.44
N GLU A 2 -0.41 20.91 24.54
CA GLU A 2 -0.41 19.94 23.44
C GLU A 2 0.55 20.48 22.39
N GLU A 3 1.67 19.79 22.19
CA GLU A 3 2.49 20.00 21.00
C GLU A 3 1.68 19.50 19.81
N VAL A 4 1.18 20.44 19.01
CA VAL A 4 0.64 20.13 17.69
C VAL A 4 1.86 19.79 16.83
N PHE A 5 2.15 18.50 16.69
CA PHE A 5 3.05 18.03 15.66
C PHE A 5 2.39 18.37 14.32
N ASP A 6 3.00 19.27 13.56
CA ASP A 6 2.61 19.56 12.18
C ASP A 6 3.03 18.34 11.35
N VAL A 7 2.22 17.28 11.41
CA VAL A 7 2.51 16.04 10.69
C VAL A 7 2.29 16.33 9.21
N ASN A 8 3.37 16.31 8.44
CA ASN A 8 3.29 16.51 7.00
C ASN A 8 2.71 15.23 6.36
N ILE A 9 1.38 15.22 6.20
CA ILE A 9 0.64 14.12 5.60
C ILE A 9 0.40 14.43 4.13
N LYS A 10 0.81 13.50 3.26
CA LYS A 10 0.49 13.52 1.84
C LYS A 10 -0.40 12.34 1.49
N ILE A 11 -1.66 12.61 1.17
CA ILE A 11 -2.60 11.60 0.68
C ILE A 11 -2.20 11.19 -0.73
N LEU A 12 -2.04 9.89 -0.96
CA LEU A 12 -1.71 9.28 -2.25
C LEU A 12 -2.96 8.68 -2.91
N TYR A 13 -3.81 8.04 -2.10
CA TYR A 13 -5.07 7.45 -2.51
C TYR A 13 -6.11 7.60 -1.40
N GLN A 14 -7.37 7.81 -1.77
CA GLN A 14 -8.49 7.88 -0.85
C GLN A 14 -9.75 7.33 -1.52
N ASP A 15 -10.43 6.41 -0.84
CA ASP A 15 -11.76 5.93 -1.16
C ASP A 15 -12.74 6.33 -0.06
N ASP A 16 -13.69 7.20 -0.39
CA ASP A 16 -14.72 7.68 0.54
C ASP A 16 -15.86 6.66 0.74
N VAL A 17 -16.00 5.66 -0.13
CA VAL A 17 -17.05 4.64 -0.03
C VAL A 17 -16.65 3.56 0.95
N ASP A 18 -15.43 3.05 0.80
CA ASP A 18 -14.87 2.00 1.66
C ASP A 18 -14.03 2.56 2.82
N GLU A 19 -13.96 3.89 2.93
CA GLU A 19 -13.27 4.62 4.01
C GLU A 19 -11.78 4.27 4.10
N ILE A 20 -11.12 4.03 2.96
CA ILE A 20 -9.71 3.61 2.86
C ILE A 20 -8.82 4.78 2.45
N VAL A 21 -7.65 4.91 3.06
CA VAL A 21 -6.65 5.92 2.70
C VAL A 21 -5.24 5.35 2.71
N LEU A 22 -4.48 5.66 1.65
CA LEU A 22 -3.04 5.44 1.54
C LEU A 22 -2.35 6.80 1.55
N PHE A 23 -1.38 7.00 2.45
CA PHE A 23 -0.70 8.28 2.60
C PHE A 23 0.75 8.13 3.03
N LEU A 24 1.55 9.14 2.69
CA LEU A 24 2.90 9.32 3.22
C LEU A 24 2.85 10.23 4.45
N THR A 25 3.64 9.87 5.44
CA THR A 25 3.88 10.65 6.66
C THR A 25 5.34 10.47 7.09
N GLU A 26 5.76 11.12 8.16
CA GLU A 26 7.04 10.87 8.82
C GLU A 26 6.84 10.22 10.19
N ASP A 27 7.78 9.38 10.61
CA ASP A 27 7.86 8.87 11.97
C ASP A 27 8.44 9.93 12.94
N TYR A 28 8.54 9.60 14.23
CA TYR A 28 9.06 10.52 15.25
C TYR A 28 10.55 10.88 15.05
N THR A 29 11.27 10.20 14.17
CA THR A 29 12.66 10.49 13.78
C THR A 29 12.76 11.30 12.50
N GLY A 30 11.64 11.60 11.83
CA GLY A 30 11.59 12.23 10.51
C GLY A 30 11.78 11.25 9.36
N GLN A 31 11.73 9.93 9.61
CA GLN A 31 11.85 8.94 8.54
C GLN A 31 10.51 8.83 7.78
N PRO A 32 10.52 8.88 6.43
CA PRO A 32 9.31 8.69 5.65
C PRO A 32 8.65 7.31 5.88
N MET A 33 7.34 7.31 5.98
CA MET A 33 6.49 6.13 6.17
C MET A 33 5.37 6.12 5.15
N LEU A 34 5.11 4.96 4.55
CA LEU A 34 3.87 4.70 3.83
C LEU A 34 2.87 4.04 4.77
N CYS A 35 1.67 4.60 4.87
CA CYS A 35 0.61 4.11 5.74
C CYS A 35 -0.68 3.84 4.96
N LEU A 36 -1.26 2.68 5.20
CA LEU A 36 -2.59 2.27 4.76
C LEU A 36 -3.50 2.17 5.99
N ASN A 37 -4.64 2.87 5.98
CA ASN A 37 -5.57 2.85 7.11
C ASN A 37 -7.02 3.04 6.67
N THR A 38 -7.95 2.87 7.62
CA THR A 38 -9.33 3.37 7.50
C THR A 38 -9.44 4.77 8.12
N PHE A 39 -10.48 5.51 7.72
CA PHE A 39 -10.80 6.81 8.31
C PHE A 39 -12.29 6.98 8.54
N THR A 40 -12.65 7.67 9.61
CA THR A 40 -14.03 8.11 9.84
C THR A 40 -14.18 9.58 9.41
N LYS A 41 -15.31 9.91 8.77
CA LYS A 41 -15.67 11.29 8.43
C LYS A 41 -16.65 11.85 9.48
N GLU A 42 -16.22 12.88 10.22
CA GLU A 42 -17.08 13.57 11.20
C GLU A 42 -17.20 15.05 10.83
N ASP A 43 -18.43 15.51 10.54
CA ASP A 43 -18.82 16.93 10.40
C ASP A 43 -17.79 17.83 9.67
N SER A 44 -17.23 17.34 8.57
CA SER A 44 -16.21 17.99 7.70
C SER A 44 -14.74 17.82 8.11
N SER A 45 -14.45 16.97 9.09
CA SER A 45 -13.09 16.54 9.43
C SER A 45 -12.89 15.05 9.18
N TYR A 46 -11.68 14.68 8.82
CA TYR A 46 -11.24 13.30 8.65
C TYR A 46 -10.48 12.90 9.91
N LYS A 47 -10.88 11.78 10.51
CA LYS A 47 -10.17 11.22 11.65
C LYS A 47 -9.67 9.83 11.28
N TYR A 48 -8.37 9.65 11.32
CA TYR A 48 -7.79 8.31 11.20
C TYR A 48 -8.15 7.50 12.44
N ASP A 49 -8.60 6.27 12.21
CA ASP A 49 -8.91 5.40 13.32
C ASP A 49 -7.58 4.93 13.94
N HIS A 50 -7.24 5.52 15.10
CA HIS A 50 -6.05 5.14 15.85
C HIS A 50 -6.29 3.79 16.55
N GLY A 51 -5.39 2.83 16.33
CA GLY A 51 -5.37 1.55 17.04
C GLY A 51 -6.21 0.42 16.43
N THR A 52 -6.70 0.57 15.19
CA THR A 52 -7.67 -0.36 14.57
C THR A 52 -7.14 -1.12 13.35
N GLY A 53 -5.83 -1.33 13.21
CA GLY A 53 -5.28 -2.17 12.14
C GLY A 53 -4.77 -1.42 10.90
N GLY A 54 -4.41 -0.14 11.06
CA GLY A 54 -3.59 0.55 10.07
C GLY A 54 -2.22 -0.10 9.93
N HIS A 55 -1.74 -0.25 8.69
CA HIS A 55 -0.43 -0.78 8.39
C HIS A 55 0.48 0.36 7.95
N CYS A 56 1.66 0.46 8.55
CA CYS A 56 2.67 1.41 8.11
C CYS A 56 4.03 0.74 7.93
N GLN A 57 4.77 1.21 6.93
CA GLN A 57 6.09 0.72 6.59
C GLN A 57 7.04 1.90 6.41
N ASN A 58 8.15 1.90 7.14
CA ASN A 58 9.23 2.87 6.95
C ASN A 58 9.86 2.64 5.57
N LEU A 59 10.08 3.74 4.84
CA LEU A 59 10.70 3.74 3.53
C LEU A 59 12.19 4.06 3.67
N ASP A 60 13.05 3.30 2.97
CA ASP A 60 14.45 3.65 2.79
C ASP A 60 14.63 4.39 1.46
N LEU A 61 14.55 5.71 1.52
CA LEU A 61 14.68 6.57 0.33
C LEU A 61 16.14 6.93 0.00
N SER A 62 17.12 6.24 0.59
CA SER A 62 18.54 6.54 0.34
C SER A 62 19.03 6.03 -1.04
N ASN A 63 18.43 4.96 -1.57
CA ASN A 63 18.83 4.28 -2.80
C ASN A 63 17.60 3.76 -3.56
N LYS A 64 17.73 2.69 -4.34
CA LYS A 64 16.59 1.95 -4.90
C LYS A 64 15.89 1.19 -3.77
N TYR A 65 14.57 1.33 -3.71
CA TYR A 65 13.76 0.68 -2.69
C TYR A 65 12.40 0.30 -3.24
N GLU A 66 11.98 -0.92 -2.94
CA GLU A 66 10.69 -1.45 -3.31
C GLU A 66 10.00 -2.11 -2.12
N ILE A 67 8.71 -1.86 -1.99
CA ILE A 67 7.81 -2.66 -1.18
C ILE A 67 6.51 -2.89 -1.93
N VAL A 68 6.02 -4.12 -1.88
CA VAL A 68 4.68 -4.50 -2.30
C VAL A 68 4.19 -5.45 -1.21
N ASN A 69 3.13 -5.04 -0.52
CA ASN A 69 2.55 -5.75 0.59
C ASN A 69 1.11 -6.14 0.25
N VAL A 70 0.64 -7.20 0.90
CA VAL A 70 -0.76 -7.62 0.86
C VAL A 70 -1.25 -7.70 2.29
N THR A 71 -2.26 -6.90 2.63
CA THR A 71 -2.79 -6.85 4.00
C THR A 71 -4.30 -6.68 4.00
N SER A 72 -4.95 -7.05 5.10
CA SER A 72 -6.25 -6.48 5.48
C SER A 72 -6.15 -4.96 5.68
N VAL A 73 -7.27 -4.26 5.62
CA VAL A 73 -7.33 -2.80 5.83
C VAL A 73 -8.14 -2.50 7.09
N GLY A 74 -7.47 -2.09 8.16
CA GLY A 74 -8.12 -1.80 9.43
C GLY A 74 -8.84 -3.02 10.02
N ASN A 75 -10.00 -2.78 10.62
CA ASN A 75 -10.90 -3.82 11.14
C ASN A 75 -11.99 -4.23 10.13
N SER A 76 -11.82 -3.89 8.84
CA SER A 76 -12.79 -4.23 7.80
C SER A 76 -12.51 -5.61 7.19
N SER A 77 -13.47 -6.14 6.42
CA SER A 77 -13.25 -7.30 5.55
C SER A 77 -12.49 -6.94 4.26
N ASN A 78 -12.09 -5.67 4.09
CA ASN A 78 -11.34 -5.24 2.92
C ASN A 78 -9.88 -5.63 3.06
N SER A 79 -9.28 -5.94 1.93
CA SER A 79 -7.85 -6.20 1.82
C SER A 79 -7.31 -5.51 0.57
N ALA A 80 -6.01 -5.27 0.54
CA ALA A 80 -5.38 -4.55 -0.55
C ALA A 80 -3.97 -5.05 -0.80
N VAL A 81 -3.56 -4.93 -2.07
CA VAL A 81 -2.15 -4.84 -2.44
C VAL A 81 -1.75 -3.38 -2.42
N TRP A 82 -0.68 -3.06 -1.71
CA TRP A 82 -0.21 -1.69 -1.58
C TRP A 82 1.30 -1.62 -1.45
N GLY A 83 1.89 -0.49 -1.82
CA GLY A 83 3.34 -0.41 -1.85
C GLY A 83 3.90 0.90 -2.36
N TYR A 84 5.22 0.91 -2.51
CA TYR A 84 5.99 2.06 -2.97
C TYR A 84 7.21 1.60 -3.75
N LEU A 85 7.53 2.35 -4.80
CA LEU A 85 8.76 2.21 -5.56
C LEU A 85 9.55 3.51 -5.50
N HIS A 86 10.83 3.42 -5.16
CA HIS A 86 11.72 4.56 -5.11
C HIS A 86 12.94 4.34 -6.01
N ASN A 87 13.26 5.35 -6.81
CA ASN A 87 14.37 5.34 -7.76
C ASN A 87 14.32 4.22 -8.82
N TYR A 88 13.12 3.85 -9.26
CA TYR A 88 12.87 2.99 -10.43
C TYR A 88 12.21 3.79 -11.55
N PRO A 89 12.96 4.65 -12.28
CA PRO A 89 12.38 5.58 -13.26
C PRO A 89 11.74 4.91 -14.48
N ASP A 90 12.09 3.65 -14.75
CA ASP A 90 11.58 2.88 -15.89
C ASP A 90 10.41 1.95 -15.49
N ALA A 91 10.01 1.93 -14.22
CA ALA A 91 8.94 1.06 -13.74
C ALA A 91 7.56 1.61 -14.13
N GLU A 92 6.75 0.77 -14.79
CA GLU A 92 5.41 1.14 -15.28
C GLU A 92 4.32 0.28 -14.66
N THR A 93 4.59 -1.00 -14.41
CA THR A 93 3.56 -1.94 -13.94
C THR A 93 4.10 -2.85 -12.84
N VAL A 94 3.24 -3.19 -11.88
CA VAL A 94 3.46 -4.28 -10.94
C VAL A 94 2.51 -5.42 -11.26
N SER A 95 3.05 -6.55 -11.71
CA SER A 95 2.31 -7.80 -11.86
C SER A 95 2.46 -8.62 -10.60
N TYR A 96 1.37 -9.19 -10.07
CA TYR A 96 1.45 -10.00 -8.86
C TYR A 96 0.52 -11.21 -8.89
N THR A 97 0.88 -12.22 -8.10
CA THR A 97 0.10 -13.43 -7.87
C THR A 97 -0.02 -13.72 -6.39
N LEU A 98 -1.20 -14.15 -5.96
CA LEU A 98 -1.48 -14.61 -4.61
C LEU A 98 -1.74 -16.11 -4.64
N GLU A 99 -1.12 -16.84 -3.72
CA GLU A 99 -1.17 -18.30 -3.68
C GLU A 99 -1.73 -18.81 -2.34
N ASP A 100 -2.45 -19.93 -2.38
CA ASP A 100 -2.87 -20.64 -1.18
C ASP A 100 -1.73 -21.49 -0.58
N GLU A 101 -1.98 -22.13 0.57
CA GLU A 101 -1.00 -22.98 1.25
C GLU A 101 -0.50 -24.18 0.42
N LYS A 102 -1.20 -24.53 -0.67
CA LYS A 102 -0.83 -25.62 -1.58
C LYS A 102 -0.06 -25.10 -2.80
N GLY A 103 0.19 -23.80 -2.89
CA GLY A 103 0.81 -23.15 -4.05
C GLY A 103 -0.12 -23.00 -5.25
N ASN A 104 -1.44 -23.07 -5.06
CA ASN A 104 -2.37 -22.74 -6.15
C ASN A 104 -2.54 -21.23 -6.23
N ILE A 105 -2.42 -20.68 -7.44
CA ILE A 105 -2.75 -19.27 -7.69
C ILE A 105 -4.26 -19.09 -7.47
N ILE A 106 -4.61 -18.26 -6.48
CA ILE A 106 -5.99 -17.91 -6.15
C ILE A 106 -6.39 -16.53 -6.69
N TYR A 107 -5.39 -15.69 -7.01
CA TYR A 107 -5.61 -14.38 -7.59
C TYR A 107 -4.35 -13.92 -8.34
N SER A 108 -4.54 -13.13 -9.40
CA SER A 108 -3.47 -12.48 -10.13
C SER A 108 -3.99 -11.19 -10.76
N SER A 109 -3.22 -10.11 -10.69
CA SER A 109 -3.56 -8.84 -11.32
C SER A 109 -2.30 -8.07 -11.73
N GLU A 110 -2.50 -6.97 -12.43
CA GLU A 110 -1.46 -6.03 -12.85
C GLU A 110 -1.90 -4.60 -12.50
N ILE A 111 -1.03 -3.86 -11.83
CA ILE A 111 -1.28 -2.50 -11.35
C ILE A 111 -0.35 -1.54 -12.09
N GLU A 112 -0.93 -0.55 -12.79
CA GLU A 112 -0.15 0.58 -13.33
C GLU A 112 0.39 1.43 -12.18
N ILE A 113 1.69 1.72 -12.21
CA ILE A 113 2.34 2.53 -11.18
C ILE A 113 1.92 3.99 -11.37
N ALA A 114 1.25 4.54 -10.38
CA ALA A 114 0.81 5.92 -10.42
C ALA A 114 2.02 6.88 -10.45
N LYS A 115 1.79 8.13 -10.89
CA LYS A 115 2.84 9.17 -11.02
C LYS A 115 3.65 9.45 -9.74
N GLU A 116 3.11 9.08 -8.58
CA GLU A 116 3.76 9.29 -7.28
C GLU A 116 4.46 8.02 -6.76
N ASN A 117 4.61 7.01 -7.64
CA ASN A 117 5.27 5.72 -7.43
C ASN A 117 4.64 4.83 -6.34
N PHE A 118 3.39 5.08 -5.97
CA PHE A 118 2.66 4.19 -5.09
C PHE A 118 1.93 3.10 -5.88
N ILE A 119 1.66 2.01 -5.18
CA ILE A 119 0.90 0.87 -5.67
C ILE A 119 -0.32 0.75 -4.77
N PHE A 120 -1.50 0.59 -5.36
CA PHE A 120 -2.72 0.32 -4.62
C PHE A 120 -3.73 -0.41 -5.51
N GLU A 121 -4.20 -1.56 -5.05
CA GLU A 121 -5.38 -2.26 -5.60
C GLU A 121 -6.14 -2.90 -4.43
N GLN A 122 -7.44 -2.64 -4.34
CA GLN A 122 -8.31 -3.32 -3.38
C GLN A 122 -8.63 -4.72 -3.91
N LEU A 123 -8.45 -5.72 -3.06
CA LEU A 123 -8.67 -7.11 -3.40
C LEU A 123 -10.14 -7.53 -3.22
N PRO A 124 -10.60 -8.54 -3.97
CA PRO A 124 -11.89 -9.16 -3.72
C PRO A 124 -11.99 -9.72 -2.29
N VAL A 125 -13.21 -9.78 -1.79
CA VAL A 125 -13.54 -10.32 -0.46
C VAL A 125 -12.97 -11.74 -0.29
N ASP A 126 -12.49 -12.04 0.91
CA ASP A 126 -11.90 -13.32 1.35
C ASP A 126 -10.58 -13.74 0.65
N ILE A 127 -10.05 -12.98 -0.30
CA ILE A 127 -8.80 -13.35 -1.00
C ILE A 127 -7.60 -13.33 -0.05
N PHE A 128 -7.45 -12.27 0.78
CA PHE A 128 -6.34 -12.16 1.72
C PHE A 128 -6.32 -13.29 2.75
N GLU A 129 -7.46 -13.66 3.33
CA GLU A 129 -7.54 -14.74 4.33
C GLU A 129 -7.11 -16.11 3.77
N ARG A 130 -7.25 -16.28 2.46
CA ARG A 130 -6.84 -17.49 1.73
C ARG A 130 -5.40 -17.42 1.21
N THR A 131 -4.76 -16.27 1.33
CA THR A 131 -3.41 -16.02 0.82
C THR A 131 -2.37 -16.51 1.82
N HIS A 132 -1.48 -17.39 1.37
CA HIS A 132 -0.33 -17.86 2.13
C HIS A 132 0.95 -17.16 1.68
N SER A 133 1.13 -17.00 0.37
CA SER A 133 2.27 -16.30 -0.24
C SER A 133 1.79 -15.34 -1.32
N HIS A 134 2.59 -14.32 -1.57
CA HIS A 134 2.44 -13.44 -2.71
C HIS A 134 3.78 -13.32 -3.43
N HIS A 135 3.71 -13.23 -4.75
CA HIS A 135 4.85 -12.98 -5.62
C HIS A 135 4.55 -11.77 -6.48
N TYR A 136 5.58 -10.98 -6.79
CA TYR A 136 5.40 -9.82 -7.65
C TYR A 136 6.60 -9.55 -8.56
N LYS A 137 6.30 -8.89 -9.68
CA LYS A 137 7.26 -8.41 -10.65
C LYS A 137 7.01 -6.95 -10.92
N VAL A 138 8.08 -6.16 -10.92
CA VAL A 138 8.06 -4.79 -11.40
C VAL A 138 8.53 -4.80 -12.85
N LEU A 139 7.70 -4.29 -13.75
CA LEU A 139 7.90 -4.34 -15.20
C LEU A 139 8.13 -2.94 -15.76
N ASP A 140 8.97 -2.86 -16.80
CA ASP A 140 9.08 -1.66 -17.62
C ASP A 140 7.96 -1.55 -18.66
N LYS A 141 7.95 -0.45 -19.42
CA LYS A 141 6.99 -0.19 -20.51
C LYS A 141 6.96 -1.25 -21.62
N GLU A 142 8.03 -2.04 -21.74
CA GLU A 142 8.18 -3.10 -22.74
C GLU A 142 7.87 -4.48 -22.13
N SER A 143 7.34 -4.49 -20.90
CA SER A 143 7.04 -5.68 -20.10
C SER A 143 8.27 -6.51 -19.72
N ASN A 144 9.47 -5.91 -19.71
CA ASN A 144 10.66 -6.56 -19.18
C ASN A 144 10.66 -6.48 -17.65
N THR A 145 11.07 -7.57 -17.01
CA THR A 145 11.22 -7.62 -15.55
C THR A 145 12.41 -6.79 -15.08
N ILE A 146 12.15 -5.80 -14.23
CA ILE A 146 13.14 -5.01 -13.50
C ILE A 146 13.45 -5.65 -12.14
N ILE A 147 12.42 -6.15 -11.46
CA ILE A 147 12.49 -6.80 -10.13
C ILE A 147 11.56 -8.01 -10.12
N GLU A 148 11.95 -9.07 -9.40
CA GLU A 148 11.11 -10.24 -9.12
C GLU A 148 11.31 -10.66 -7.65
N ARG A 149 10.21 -10.87 -6.94
CA ARG A 149 10.15 -11.27 -5.53
C ARG A 149 9.06 -12.32 -5.30
#